data_AF-A0A9P6WIU0-F1
#
_entry.id   AF-A0A9P6WIU0-F1
#
_cell.length_a   1.000
_cell.length_b   1.000
_cell.length_c   1.000
_cell.angle_alpha   90.00
_cell.angle_beta   90.00
_cell.angle_gamma   90.00
#
_symmetry.space_group_name_H-M   'P 1'
#
loop_
_entity.id
_entity.type
_entity.pdbx_description
1 polymer ?
#
loop_
_entity_poly.entity_id
_entity_poly.type
_entity_poly.pdbx_seq_one_letter_code
_entity_poly.pdbx_strand_id
1 'polypeptide(L)'
;MASKQDVASLIVDFLNSSLKSGEIPEDNKDSVEFAVESITDVFGVDSSKTDIVKAKFGNKSLVELLNDVTIAAPKETSNTISSDSVPVHIDESDEKTKESAEALKLQGNKAMAARDYETAIAKYSAAIDLVPTNAVYLSNRAAAYSSKRDHQSALQDAEKATELEPTYAKGWSRLGLAKYALGDAEGSLKAYEKGLQVEGDAPSDAMKRGYETAKKKVGDNLMNSLNKTMNGESDGSDLPTPVAASAAVGADGAGASAASGLPDFSSFANMFGGAGAGGAGGDSGFGGLAGLMNNPQIMQAAAQMMQDPNALNNLMSNPQVRQMANSMGINSDNLDGIANNPMLQNMAKNFMGGNQSGNDDSNN
;
A
#
# COMPACT_ATOMS: atom_id res chain seq x y z
N MET A 1 27.31 28.48 34.85
CA MET A 1 26.30 27.84 33.97
C MET A 1 26.94 26.60 33.38
N ALA A 2 26.22 25.48 33.37
CA ALA A 2 26.69 24.26 32.72
C ALA A 2 26.82 24.51 31.21
N SER A 3 27.94 24.11 30.60
CA SER A 3 28.05 24.13 29.14
C SER A 3 27.30 22.94 28.53
N LYS A 4 26.93 23.03 27.25
CA LYS A 4 26.31 21.91 26.52
C LYS A 4 27.20 20.65 26.55
N GLN A 5 28.51 20.84 26.56
CA GLN A 5 29.50 19.76 26.68
C GLN A 5 29.49 19.14 28.09
N ASP A 6 29.38 19.95 29.15
CA ASP A 6 29.29 19.43 30.52
C ASP A 6 28.04 18.55 30.71
N VAL A 7 26.90 18.94 30.12
CA VAL A 7 25.66 18.14 30.16
C VAL A 7 25.82 16.84 29.37
N ALA A 8 26.37 16.91 28.15
CA ALA A 8 26.62 15.73 27.34
C ALA A 8 27.58 14.74 28.02
N SER A 9 28.62 15.23 28.73
CA SER A 9 29.51 14.40 29.54
C SER A 9 28.79 13.67 30.67
N LEU A 10 27.83 14.32 31.36
CA LEU A 10 27.05 13.66 32.42
C LEU A 10 26.09 12.59 31.87
N ILE A 11 25.54 12.80 30.68
CA ILE A 11 24.68 11.81 30.01
C ILE A 11 25.51 10.61 29.55
N VAL A 12 26.66 10.85 28.91
CA VAL A 12 27.60 9.79 28.50
C VAL A 12 28.06 8.97 29.70
N ASP A 13 28.35 9.61 30.83
CA ASP A 13 28.70 8.92 32.06
C ASP A 13 27.57 8.03 32.59
N PHE A 14 26.35 8.56 32.62
CA PHE A 14 25.17 7.81 33.06
C PHE A 14 24.97 6.55 32.22
N LEU A 15 24.98 6.68 30.88
CA LEU A 15 24.82 5.53 29.97
C LEU A 15 25.93 4.49 30.16
N ASN A 16 27.18 4.92 30.31
CA ASN A 16 28.30 4.03 30.59
C ASN A 16 28.19 3.36 31.97
N SER A 17 27.65 4.05 32.96
CA SER A 17 27.41 3.48 34.28
C SER A 17 26.28 2.45 34.26
N SER A 18 25.20 2.71 33.53
CA SER A 18 24.08 1.77 33.34
C SER A 18 24.48 0.52 32.55
N LEU A 19 25.40 0.66 31.58
CA LEU A 19 25.98 -0.48 30.87
C LEU A 19 26.80 -1.37 31.82
N LYS A 20 27.51 -0.76 32.79
CA LYS A 20 28.32 -1.47 33.79
C LYS A 20 27.50 -2.06 34.94
N SER A 21 26.41 -1.40 35.35
CA SER A 21 25.55 -1.90 36.43
C SER A 21 24.62 -3.03 35.99
N GLY A 22 24.50 -3.28 34.68
CA GLY A 22 23.65 -4.35 34.14
C GLY A 22 22.16 -4.01 34.18
N GLU A 23 21.81 -2.73 34.39
CA GLU A 23 20.42 -2.24 34.37
C GLU A 23 19.81 -2.25 32.96
N ILE A 24 20.64 -2.41 31.93
CA ILE A 24 20.23 -2.46 30.52
C ILE A 24 20.11 -3.93 30.08
N PRO A 25 18.95 -4.34 29.50
CA PRO A 25 18.79 -5.67 28.90
C PRO A 25 19.88 -5.94 27.84
N GLU A 26 20.38 -7.18 27.77
CA GLU A 26 21.44 -7.58 26.81
C GLU A 26 21.10 -7.19 25.37
N ASP A 27 19.83 -7.34 24.96
CA ASP A 27 19.34 -7.02 23.62
C ASP A 27 19.47 -5.52 23.26
N ASN A 28 19.65 -4.65 24.26
CA ASN A 28 19.70 -3.19 24.09
C ASN A 28 21.12 -2.61 24.29
N LYS A 29 22.12 -3.43 24.64
CA LYS A 29 23.48 -2.93 24.91
C LYS A 29 24.11 -2.28 23.70
N ASP A 30 24.05 -2.93 22.54
CA ASP A 30 24.60 -2.42 21.28
C ASP A 30 23.97 -1.06 20.91
N SER A 31 22.68 -0.88 21.22
CA SER A 31 21.97 0.38 20.97
C SER A 31 22.43 1.50 21.89
N VAL A 32 22.72 1.18 23.16
CA VAL A 32 23.21 2.17 24.13
C VAL A 32 24.68 2.52 23.87
N GLU A 33 25.50 1.56 23.45
CA GLU A 33 26.87 1.83 23.01
C GLU A 33 26.91 2.78 21.79
N PHE A 34 26.05 2.54 20.80
CA PHE A 34 25.92 3.44 19.64
C PHE A 34 25.43 4.84 20.03
N ALA A 35 24.52 4.94 21.00
CA ALA A 35 24.06 6.23 21.52
C ALA A 35 25.20 6.99 22.23
N VAL A 36 26.04 6.31 23.01
CA VAL A 36 27.22 6.90 23.65
C VAL A 36 28.20 7.44 22.60
N GLU A 37 28.48 6.67 21.55
CA GLU A 37 29.37 7.10 20.46
C GLU A 37 28.81 8.33 19.74
N SER A 38 27.52 8.30 19.39
CA SER A 38 26.84 9.41 18.70
C SER A 38 26.84 10.70 19.53
N ILE A 39 26.54 10.63 20.84
CA ILE A 39 26.55 11.80 21.73
C ILE A 39 27.98 12.33 21.89
N THR A 40 28.96 11.43 21.98
CA THR A 40 30.37 11.80 22.13
C THR A 40 30.86 12.57 20.90
N ASP A 41 30.51 12.11 19.70
CA ASP A 41 30.90 12.73 18.44
C ASP A 41 30.18 14.07 18.21
N VAL A 42 28.85 14.11 18.36
CA VAL A 42 28.03 15.30 18.09
C VAL A 42 28.38 16.47 19.01
N PHE A 43 28.70 16.19 20.28
CA PHE A 43 28.99 17.23 21.27
C PHE A 43 30.49 17.43 21.52
N GLY A 44 31.36 16.64 20.88
CA GLY A 44 32.79 16.65 21.12
C GLY A 44 33.13 16.38 22.58
N VAL A 45 32.46 15.40 23.19
CA VAL A 45 32.70 15.02 24.58
C VAL A 45 34.05 14.33 24.68
N ASP A 46 34.87 14.78 25.62
CA ASP A 46 36.12 14.12 25.94
C ASP A 46 35.88 13.19 27.14
N SER A 47 35.78 11.89 26.88
CA SER A 47 35.53 10.87 27.91
C SER A 47 36.57 10.87 29.03
N SER A 48 37.77 11.43 28.79
CA SER A 48 38.83 11.60 29.82
C SER A 48 38.57 12.76 30.79
N LYS A 49 37.65 13.68 30.45
CA LYS A 49 37.31 14.85 31.27
C LYS A 49 36.02 14.69 32.06
N THR A 50 35.35 13.54 31.93
CA THR A 50 34.09 13.21 32.61
C THR A 50 34.18 13.41 34.13
N ASP A 51 35.29 13.02 34.75
CA ASP A 51 35.49 13.17 36.20
C ASP A 51 35.67 14.64 36.63
N ILE A 52 36.27 15.46 35.78
CA ILE A 52 36.40 16.92 36.00
C ILE A 52 35.02 17.57 35.93
N VAL A 53 34.17 17.11 35.00
CA VAL A 53 32.79 17.59 34.88
C VAL A 53 31.99 17.20 36.13
N LYS A 54 32.06 15.95 36.59
CA LYS A 54 31.41 15.51 37.84
C LYS A 54 31.82 16.36 39.04
N ALA A 55 33.10 16.70 39.15
CA ALA A 55 33.60 17.55 40.23
C ALA A 55 32.96 18.96 40.21
N LYS A 56 32.63 19.51 39.04
CA LYS A 56 31.89 20.80 38.94
C LYS A 56 30.47 20.71 39.49
N PHE A 57 29.86 19.52 39.51
CA PHE A 57 28.50 19.28 40.00
C PHE A 57 28.48 18.55 41.34
N GLY A 58 29.55 18.69 42.14
CA GLY A 58 29.59 18.13 43.50
C GLY A 58 29.71 16.61 43.54
N ASN A 59 30.28 15.99 42.50
CA ASN A 59 30.41 14.53 42.32
C ASN A 59 29.08 13.77 42.33
N LYS A 60 27.98 14.46 42.07
CA LYS A 60 26.66 13.85 41.96
C LYS A 60 26.47 13.28 40.56
N SER A 61 25.80 12.13 40.50
CA SER A 61 25.27 11.56 39.25
C SER A 61 24.18 12.45 38.66
N LEU A 62 23.92 12.30 37.36
CA LEU A 62 22.86 13.04 36.68
C LEU A 62 21.49 12.85 37.36
N VAL A 63 21.20 11.64 37.84
CA VAL A 63 19.96 11.30 38.55
C VAL A 63 19.85 12.04 39.89
N GLU A 64 20.94 12.12 40.65
CA GLU A 64 20.96 12.86 41.93
C GLU A 64 20.79 14.37 41.72
N LEU A 65 21.38 14.92 40.66
CA LEU A 65 21.21 16.34 40.30
C LEU A 65 19.77 16.67 39.91
N LEU A 66 19.07 15.75 39.23
CA LEU A 66 17.67 15.94 38.84
C LEU A 66 16.72 15.79 40.04
N ASN A 67 16.97 14.84 40.92
CA ASN A 67 16.14 14.65 42.12
C ASN A 67 16.21 15.85 43.07
N ASP A 68 17.35 16.52 43.18
CA ASP A 68 17.49 17.74 43.99
C ASP A 68 16.63 18.91 43.48
N VAL A 69 16.21 18.91 42.21
CA VAL A 69 15.33 19.95 41.62
C VAL A 69 13.86 19.73 41.96
N THR A 70 13.46 18.50 42.35
CA THR A 70 12.05 18.13 42.51
C THR A 70 11.37 18.50 43.85
N ILE A 71 12.02 19.29 44.73
CA ILE A 71 11.42 19.80 45.99
C ILE A 71 10.97 21.27 45.90
N ALA A 72 10.52 21.72 44.73
CA ALA A 72 9.77 22.97 44.60
C ALA A 72 8.57 22.79 43.67
N ALA A 73 7.48 22.23 44.23
CA ALA A 73 6.21 22.01 43.54
C ALA A 73 5.59 23.32 43.01
N PRO A 74 5.04 23.38 41.77
CA PRO A 74 4.13 24.43 41.35
C PRO A 74 2.69 24.05 41.71
N LYS A 75 1.95 25.02 42.27
CA LYS A 75 0.51 24.94 42.52
C LYS A 75 -0.27 24.95 41.20
N GLU A 76 -1.23 24.04 41.09
CA GLU A 76 -2.26 24.03 40.07
C GLU A 76 -3.10 25.32 40.09
N THR A 77 -3.31 25.91 38.91
CA THR A 77 -4.47 26.76 38.64
C THR A 77 -5.00 26.43 37.25
N SER A 78 -6.20 25.87 37.23
CA SER A 78 -7.11 25.78 36.10
C SER A 78 -7.34 27.16 35.48
N ASN A 79 -7.21 27.28 34.16
CA ASN A 79 -7.93 28.28 33.39
C ASN A 79 -8.10 27.85 31.93
N THR A 80 -9.37 27.80 31.52
CA THR A 80 -9.90 27.59 30.18
C THR A 80 -9.61 28.78 29.25
N ILE A 81 -8.97 28.59 28.10
CA ILE A 81 -9.05 29.50 26.93
C ILE A 81 -8.95 28.69 25.61
N SER A 82 -9.86 29.02 24.69
CA SER A 82 -10.04 28.50 23.33
C SER A 82 -8.94 28.90 22.32
N SER A 83 -8.96 28.23 21.17
CA SER A 83 -8.11 28.32 19.96
C SER A 83 -7.56 29.71 19.57
N ASP A 84 -6.24 29.83 19.35
CA ASP A 84 -5.62 29.90 18.00
C ASP A 84 -4.07 29.96 18.08
N SER A 85 -3.40 29.28 17.14
CA SER A 85 -1.95 29.30 16.79
C SER A 85 -0.85 28.88 17.79
N VAL A 86 -0.41 27.62 17.63
CA VAL A 86 0.93 26.98 17.74
C VAL A 86 1.96 27.53 18.75
N PRO A 87 2.31 26.68 19.74
CA PRO A 87 3.71 26.49 20.16
C PRO A 87 4.12 25.01 20.11
N VAL A 88 5.23 24.73 19.43
CA VAL A 88 5.93 23.45 19.48
C VAL A 88 6.59 23.34 20.85
N HIS A 89 5.98 22.56 21.75
CA HIS A 89 6.54 22.11 23.01
C HIS A 89 6.87 20.63 22.82
N ILE A 90 8.16 20.26 22.80
CA ILE A 90 8.57 18.86 22.87
C ILE A 90 8.74 18.58 24.36
N ASP A 91 7.64 18.13 24.95
CA ASP A 91 7.54 17.74 26.34
C ASP A 91 8.12 16.33 26.48
N GLU A 92 8.86 16.03 27.53
CA GLU A 92 9.41 14.69 27.81
C GLU A 92 8.29 13.62 27.91
N SER A 93 7.05 14.06 28.13
CA SER A 93 5.84 13.24 28.03
C SER A 93 5.49 12.77 26.61
N ASP A 94 5.97 13.43 25.55
CA ASP A 94 5.71 13.02 24.16
C ASP A 94 6.56 11.82 23.75
N GLU A 95 7.82 11.74 24.19
CA GLU A 95 8.72 10.66 23.78
C GLU A 95 8.31 9.33 24.41
N LYS A 96 8.01 9.33 25.71
CA LYS A 96 7.46 8.15 26.40
C LYS A 96 6.08 7.73 25.86
N THR A 97 5.26 8.70 25.45
CA THR A 97 3.95 8.42 24.81
C THR A 97 4.14 7.81 23.42
N LYS A 98 5.07 8.33 22.61
CA LYS A 98 5.44 7.76 21.31
C LYS A 98 6.01 6.35 21.47
N GLU A 99 6.91 6.13 22.42
CA GLU A 99 7.48 4.80 22.69
C GLU A 99 6.40 3.80 23.10
N SER A 100 5.47 4.21 23.97
CA SER A 100 4.31 3.40 24.35
C SER A 100 3.41 3.07 23.15
N ALA A 101 3.18 4.03 22.26
CA ALA A 101 2.41 3.83 21.03
C ALA A 101 3.14 2.90 20.04
N GLU A 102 4.46 3.00 19.93
CA GLU A 102 5.30 2.10 19.14
C GLU A 102 5.28 0.67 19.67
N ALA A 103 5.30 0.49 20.99
CA ALA A 103 5.15 -0.81 21.64
C ALA A 103 3.77 -1.43 21.36
N LEU A 104 2.71 -0.62 21.41
CA LEU A 104 1.35 -1.05 21.03
C LEU A 104 1.27 -1.42 19.55
N LYS A 105 1.89 -0.64 18.65
CA LYS A 105 2.01 -0.99 17.23
C LYS A 105 2.70 -2.33 17.05
N LEU A 106 3.81 -2.60 17.76
CA LEU A 106 4.52 -3.88 17.66
C LEU A 106 3.66 -5.06 18.13
N GLN A 107 2.90 -4.89 19.22
CA GLN A 107 1.92 -5.88 19.68
C GLN A 107 0.83 -6.12 18.63
N GLY A 108 0.32 -5.06 18.01
CA GLY A 108 -0.64 -5.15 16.90
C GLY A 108 -0.06 -5.90 15.71
N ASN A 109 1.20 -5.64 15.34
CA ASN A 109 1.89 -6.36 14.27
C ASN A 109 2.04 -7.86 14.57
N LYS A 110 2.33 -8.21 15.83
CA LYS A 110 2.39 -9.62 16.27
C LYS A 110 1.03 -10.29 16.14
N ALA A 111 -0.04 -9.61 16.54
CA ALA A 111 -1.41 -10.11 16.38
C ALA A 111 -1.80 -10.27 14.90
N MET A 112 -1.43 -9.31 14.03
CA MET A 112 -1.59 -9.41 12.57
C MET A 112 -0.90 -10.65 12.00
N ALA A 113 0.35 -10.91 12.41
CA ALA A 113 1.09 -12.10 11.97
C ALA A 113 0.42 -13.41 12.44
N ALA A 114 -0.22 -13.38 13.61
CA ALA A 114 -1.02 -14.49 14.13
C ALA A 114 -2.43 -14.59 13.52
N ARG A 115 -2.80 -13.70 12.58
CA ARG A 115 -4.16 -13.56 12.02
C ARG A 115 -5.25 -13.26 13.07
N ASP A 116 -4.86 -12.73 14.23
CA ASP A 116 -5.77 -12.22 15.26
C ASP A 116 -6.05 -10.74 14.98
N TYR A 117 -7.01 -10.51 14.09
CA TYR A 117 -7.32 -9.18 13.57
C TYR A 117 -8.03 -8.30 14.60
N GLU A 118 -8.84 -8.89 15.48
CA GLU A 118 -9.50 -8.20 16.60
C GLU A 118 -8.46 -7.62 17.56
N THR A 119 -7.50 -8.43 18.01
CA THR A 119 -6.44 -7.95 18.89
C THR A 119 -5.56 -6.93 18.17
N ALA A 120 -5.24 -7.14 16.89
CA ALA A 120 -4.49 -6.17 16.10
C ALA A 120 -5.18 -4.80 16.07
N ILE A 121 -6.48 -4.75 15.77
CA ILE A 121 -7.27 -3.51 15.76
C ILE A 121 -7.28 -2.84 17.12
N ALA A 122 -7.46 -3.60 18.20
CA ALA A 122 -7.46 -3.05 19.55
C ALA A 122 -6.11 -2.39 19.88
N LYS A 123 -5.00 -3.05 19.53
CA LYS A 123 -3.65 -2.53 19.79
C LYS A 123 -3.30 -1.31 18.94
N TYR A 124 -3.66 -1.32 17.65
CA TYR A 124 -3.47 -0.13 16.82
C TYR A 124 -4.38 1.02 17.25
N SER A 125 -5.61 0.76 17.70
CA SER A 125 -6.50 1.81 18.22
C SER A 125 -5.90 2.46 19.46
N ALA A 126 -5.40 1.66 20.41
CA ALA A 126 -4.70 2.20 21.56
C ALA A 126 -3.45 3.03 21.17
N ALA A 127 -2.71 2.63 20.13
CA ALA A 127 -1.59 3.43 19.62
C ALA A 127 -2.05 4.76 19.00
N ILE A 128 -3.19 4.75 18.29
CA ILE A 128 -3.81 5.94 17.70
C ILE A 128 -4.35 6.89 18.78
N ASP A 129 -4.90 6.36 19.87
CA ASP A 129 -5.37 7.17 21.00
C ASP A 129 -4.23 7.93 21.67
N LEU A 130 -3.02 7.34 21.67
CA LEU A 130 -1.80 8.01 22.17
C LEU A 130 -1.21 9.00 21.15
N VAL A 131 -1.14 8.61 19.87
CA VAL A 131 -0.57 9.45 18.80
C VAL A 131 -1.50 9.44 17.58
N PRO A 132 -2.52 10.33 17.55
CA PRO A 132 -3.57 10.29 16.53
C PRO A 132 -3.13 10.78 15.14
N THR A 133 -1.95 11.39 15.07
CA THR A 133 -1.37 11.98 13.86
C THR A 133 -0.40 11.04 13.13
N ASN A 134 -0.17 9.83 13.66
CA ASN A 134 0.75 8.88 13.03
C ASN A 134 0.03 8.05 11.94
N ALA A 135 0.35 8.34 10.68
CA ALA A 135 -0.22 7.67 9.51
C ALA A 135 0.07 6.16 9.45
N VAL A 136 1.18 5.71 10.07
CA VAL A 136 1.55 4.28 10.12
C VAL A 136 0.54 3.48 10.93
N TYR A 137 0.08 4.01 12.07
CA TYR A 137 -0.85 3.28 12.93
C TYR A 137 -2.22 3.14 12.27
N LEU A 138 -2.70 4.22 11.62
CA LEU A 138 -3.92 4.21 10.82
C LEU A 138 -3.82 3.22 9.66
N SER A 139 -2.72 3.25 8.89
CA SER A 139 -2.48 2.31 7.79
C SER A 139 -2.42 0.85 8.23
N ASN A 140 -1.84 0.57 9.40
CA ASN A 140 -1.80 -0.77 9.96
C ASN A 140 -3.19 -1.23 10.44
N ARG A 141 -3.97 -0.34 11.06
CA ARG A 141 -5.35 -0.64 11.45
C ARG A 141 -6.26 -0.84 10.22
N ALA A 142 -6.08 -0.05 9.17
CA ALA A 142 -6.75 -0.26 7.88
C ALA A 142 -6.43 -1.65 7.28
N ALA A 143 -5.19 -2.12 7.42
CA ALA A 143 -4.81 -3.46 7.00
C ALA A 143 -5.55 -4.55 7.79
N ALA A 144 -5.68 -4.36 9.11
CA ALA A 144 -6.39 -5.28 9.99
C ALA A 144 -7.90 -5.30 9.69
N TYR A 145 -8.53 -4.13 9.50
CA TYR A 145 -9.91 -4.00 9.06
C TYR A 145 -10.15 -4.69 7.70
N SER A 146 -9.27 -4.46 6.73
CA SER A 146 -9.35 -5.13 5.43
C SER A 146 -9.25 -6.65 5.56
N SER A 147 -8.39 -7.14 6.45
CA SER A 147 -8.18 -8.58 6.66
C SER A 147 -9.40 -9.27 7.27
N LYS A 148 -10.21 -8.55 8.06
CA LYS A 148 -11.51 -9.01 8.55
C LYS A 148 -12.70 -8.68 7.63
N ARG A 149 -12.43 -8.18 6.43
CA ARG A 149 -13.43 -7.76 5.43
C ARG A 149 -14.29 -6.56 5.85
N ASP A 150 -13.84 -5.79 6.83
CA ASP A 150 -14.43 -4.51 7.19
C ASP A 150 -13.80 -3.40 6.33
N HIS A 151 -14.20 -3.34 5.06
CA HIS A 151 -13.59 -2.42 4.09
C HIS A 151 -14.02 -0.97 4.30
N GLN A 152 -15.15 -0.71 4.98
CA GLN A 152 -15.61 0.63 5.28
C GLN A 152 -14.72 1.30 6.35
N SER A 153 -14.42 0.60 7.44
CA SER A 153 -13.47 1.11 8.44
C SER A 153 -12.04 1.18 7.89
N ALA A 154 -11.65 0.24 7.02
CA ALA A 154 -10.37 0.32 6.33
C ALA A 154 -10.26 1.56 5.44
N LEU A 155 -11.33 1.94 4.74
CA LEU A 155 -11.38 3.13 3.90
C LEU A 155 -11.12 4.39 4.74
N GLN A 156 -11.87 4.56 5.83
CA GLN A 156 -11.75 5.73 6.71
C GLN A 156 -10.33 5.91 7.26
N ASP A 157 -9.72 4.83 7.76
CA ASP A 157 -8.35 4.88 8.27
C ASP A 157 -7.32 5.15 7.16
N ALA A 158 -7.51 4.55 5.97
CA ALA A 158 -6.60 4.75 4.85
C ALA A 158 -6.66 6.17 4.28
N GLU A 159 -7.86 6.76 4.17
CA GLU A 159 -8.05 8.16 3.76
C GLU A 159 -7.33 9.09 4.74
N LYS A 160 -7.59 8.92 6.05
CA LYS A 160 -6.92 9.72 7.07
C LYS A 160 -5.40 9.54 7.06
N ALA A 161 -4.90 8.33 6.83
CA ALA A 161 -3.45 8.09 6.70
C ALA A 161 -2.85 8.85 5.51
N THR A 162 -3.53 8.87 4.35
CA THR A 162 -3.06 9.61 3.16
C THR A 162 -3.18 11.12 3.29
N GLU A 163 -4.14 11.62 4.08
CA GLU A 163 -4.28 13.04 4.41
C GLU A 163 -3.17 13.51 5.35
N LEU A 164 -2.85 12.72 6.37
CA LEU A 164 -1.81 13.03 7.35
C LEU A 164 -0.40 12.94 6.75
N GLU A 165 -0.13 11.91 5.95
CA GLU A 165 1.18 11.71 5.33
C GLU A 165 1.03 11.34 3.85
N PRO A 166 0.89 12.33 2.95
CA PRO A 166 0.71 12.08 1.52
C PRO A 166 1.90 11.38 0.86
N THR A 167 3.09 11.44 1.47
CA THR A 167 4.31 10.75 1.02
C THR A 167 4.42 9.32 1.55
N TYR A 168 3.45 8.84 2.32
CA TYR A 168 3.46 7.48 2.84
C TYR A 168 2.79 6.51 1.85
N ALA A 169 3.59 5.92 0.97
CA ALA A 169 3.13 5.00 -0.08
C ALA A 169 2.18 3.90 0.42
N LYS A 170 2.45 3.30 1.58
CA LYS A 170 1.60 2.24 2.14
C LYS A 170 0.17 2.72 2.41
N GLY A 171 -0.02 3.98 2.83
CA GLY A 171 -1.35 4.57 3.01
C GLY A 171 -2.16 4.55 1.72
N TRP A 172 -1.55 4.96 0.60
CA TRP A 172 -2.18 4.91 -0.72
C TRP A 172 -2.52 3.49 -1.17
N SER A 173 -1.67 2.53 -0.84
CA SER A 173 -1.93 1.12 -1.12
C SER A 173 -3.13 0.57 -0.33
N ARG A 174 -3.28 0.99 0.95
CA ARG A 174 -4.46 0.65 1.78
C ARG A 174 -5.73 1.27 1.21
N LEU A 175 -5.64 2.52 0.78
CA LEU A 175 -6.77 3.26 0.20
C LEU A 175 -7.24 2.60 -1.10
N GLY A 176 -6.30 2.27 -1.99
CA GLY A 176 -6.58 1.56 -3.23
C GLY A 176 -7.29 0.22 -2.99
N LEU A 177 -6.82 -0.54 -2.00
CA LEU A 177 -7.45 -1.80 -1.61
C LEU A 177 -8.87 -1.59 -1.07
N ALA A 178 -9.06 -0.69 -0.11
CA ALA A 178 -10.36 -0.46 0.50
C ALA A 178 -11.41 -0.04 -0.55
N LYS A 179 -11.06 0.89 -1.44
CA LYS A 179 -11.93 1.33 -2.55
C LYS A 179 -12.25 0.20 -3.52
N TYR A 180 -11.25 -0.61 -3.87
CA TYR A 180 -11.46 -1.78 -4.73
C TYR A 180 -12.48 -2.75 -4.13
N ALA A 181 -12.31 -3.07 -2.85
CA ALA A 181 -13.18 -4.01 -2.15
C ALA A 181 -14.62 -3.49 -1.97
N LEU A 182 -14.79 -2.16 -1.91
CA LEU A 182 -16.09 -1.49 -1.87
C LEU A 182 -16.71 -1.29 -3.27
N GLY A 183 -16.04 -1.73 -4.34
CA GLY A 183 -16.53 -1.63 -5.71
C GLY A 183 -16.19 -0.32 -6.43
N ASP A 184 -15.54 0.63 -5.76
CA ASP A 184 -15.03 1.86 -6.36
C ASP A 184 -13.70 1.59 -7.10
N ALA A 185 -13.82 0.99 -8.29
CA ALA A 185 -12.68 0.63 -9.12
C ALA A 185 -11.90 1.86 -9.62
N GLU A 186 -12.58 2.96 -9.95
CA GLU A 186 -11.95 4.18 -10.42
C GLU A 186 -11.17 4.89 -9.30
N GLY A 187 -11.77 5.00 -8.11
CA GLY A 187 -11.09 5.57 -6.95
C GLY A 187 -9.93 4.69 -6.48
N SER A 188 -10.06 3.36 -6.60
CA SER A 188 -8.95 2.43 -6.36
C SER A 188 -7.78 2.68 -7.29
N LEU A 189 -8.05 2.79 -8.60
CA LEU A 189 -7.03 3.06 -9.62
C LEU A 189 -6.27 4.35 -9.32
N LYS A 190 -6.99 5.44 -9.04
CA LYS A 190 -6.40 6.74 -8.68
C LYS A 190 -5.52 6.66 -7.43
N ALA A 191 -5.94 5.91 -6.41
CA ALA A 191 -5.16 5.75 -5.19
C ALA A 191 -3.86 4.97 -5.46
N TYR A 192 -3.90 3.90 -6.24
CA TYR A 192 -2.70 3.17 -6.63
C TYR A 192 -1.77 3.97 -7.53
N GLU A 193 -2.29 4.80 -8.45
CA GLU A 193 -1.48 5.74 -9.23
C GLU A 193 -0.73 6.73 -8.36
N LYS A 194 -1.39 7.26 -7.32
CA LYS A 194 -0.74 8.12 -6.32
C LYS A 194 0.32 7.35 -5.53
N GLY A 195 0.04 6.12 -5.12
CA GLY A 195 1.03 5.26 -4.47
C GLY A 195 2.27 5.01 -5.34
N LEU A 196 2.10 4.74 -6.63
CA LEU A 196 3.21 4.58 -7.58
C LEU A 196 4.02 5.87 -7.76
N GLN A 197 3.35 7.03 -7.84
CA GLN A 197 4.03 8.34 -7.89
C GLN A 197 4.90 8.58 -6.65
N VAL A 198 4.42 8.14 -5.48
CA VAL A 198 5.13 8.30 -4.21
C VAL A 198 6.31 7.33 -4.09
N GLU A 199 6.20 6.09 -4.58
CA GLU A 199 7.32 5.12 -4.57
C GLU A 199 8.40 5.42 -5.61
N GLY A 200 8.08 6.19 -6.67
CA GLY A 200 9.04 6.63 -7.68
C GLY A 200 9.50 5.50 -8.61
N ASP A 201 10.79 5.52 -8.96
CA ASP A 201 11.36 4.70 -10.04
C ASP A 201 11.40 3.19 -9.75
N ALA A 202 11.32 2.80 -8.46
CA ALA A 202 11.33 1.39 -8.04
C ALA A 202 10.10 1.04 -7.19
N PRO A 203 8.89 1.00 -7.78
CA PRO A 203 7.69 0.70 -7.03
C PRO A 203 7.63 -0.75 -6.57
N SER A 204 6.95 -0.97 -5.44
CA SER A 204 6.80 -2.28 -4.82
C SER A 204 5.90 -3.21 -5.62
N ASP A 205 6.16 -4.51 -5.46
CA ASP A 205 5.30 -5.64 -5.84
C ASP A 205 3.80 -5.35 -5.67
N ALA A 206 3.48 -5.01 -4.44
CA ALA A 206 2.12 -4.81 -3.98
C ALA A 206 1.45 -3.63 -4.71
N MET A 207 2.18 -2.52 -4.90
CA MET A 207 1.64 -1.33 -5.56
C MET A 207 1.32 -1.58 -7.03
N LYS A 208 2.28 -2.18 -7.76
CA LYS A 208 2.11 -2.52 -9.18
C LYS A 208 0.93 -3.46 -9.40
N ARG A 209 0.83 -4.52 -8.58
CA ARG A 209 -0.26 -5.50 -8.68
C ARG A 209 -1.61 -4.91 -8.32
N GLY A 210 -1.67 -4.04 -7.31
CA GLY A 210 -2.87 -3.28 -6.95
C GLY A 210 -3.35 -2.41 -8.11
N TYR A 211 -2.43 -1.64 -8.70
CA TYR A 211 -2.70 -0.80 -9.87
C TYR A 211 -3.26 -1.60 -11.06
N GLU A 212 -2.60 -2.68 -11.47
CA GLU A 212 -3.04 -3.49 -12.62
C GLU A 212 -4.40 -4.15 -12.36
N THR A 213 -4.65 -4.60 -11.13
CA THR A 213 -5.93 -5.19 -10.75
C THR A 213 -7.06 -4.15 -10.81
N ALA A 214 -6.83 -2.96 -10.27
CA ALA A 214 -7.79 -1.86 -10.33
C ALA A 214 -8.06 -1.42 -11.77
N LYS A 215 -7.01 -1.30 -12.59
CA LYS A 215 -7.08 -0.93 -14.01
C LYS A 215 -7.91 -1.93 -14.80
N LYS A 216 -7.67 -3.22 -14.61
CA LYS A 216 -8.47 -4.28 -15.22
C LYS A 216 -9.94 -4.15 -14.83
N LYS A 217 -10.23 -3.96 -13.54
CA LYS A 217 -11.60 -3.84 -13.05
C LYS A 217 -12.34 -2.63 -13.61
N VAL A 218 -11.67 -1.49 -13.78
CA VAL A 218 -12.22 -0.33 -14.49
C VAL A 218 -12.56 -0.67 -15.94
N GLY A 219 -11.66 -1.37 -16.64
CA GLY A 219 -11.89 -1.85 -18.00
C GLY A 219 -13.09 -2.80 -18.10
N ASP A 220 -13.19 -3.76 -17.19
CA ASP A 220 -14.31 -4.71 -17.13
C ASP A 220 -15.64 -3.98 -16.87
N ASN A 221 -15.66 -3.01 -15.95
CA ASN A 221 -16.83 -2.19 -15.66
C ASN A 221 -17.27 -1.37 -16.90
N LEU A 222 -16.31 -0.79 -17.64
CA LEU A 222 -16.59 -0.06 -18.88
C LEU A 222 -17.15 -0.98 -19.96
N MET A 223 -16.54 -2.15 -20.18
CA MET A 223 -17.00 -3.11 -21.17
C MET A 223 -18.41 -3.61 -20.86
N ASN A 224 -18.72 -3.88 -19.60
CA ASN A 224 -20.07 -4.28 -19.18
C ASN A 224 -21.10 -3.16 -19.43
N SER A 225 -20.74 -1.90 -19.14
CA SER A 225 -21.59 -0.74 -19.42
C SER A 225 -21.87 -0.56 -20.92
N LEU A 226 -20.84 -0.72 -21.75
CA LEU A 226 -20.96 -0.67 -23.22
C LEU A 226 -21.85 -1.80 -23.75
N ASN A 227 -21.66 -3.03 -23.26
CA ASN A 227 -22.47 -4.18 -23.67
C ASN A 227 -23.95 -4.00 -23.30
N LYS A 228 -24.24 -3.49 -22.09
CA LYS A 228 -25.61 -3.16 -21.65
C LYS A 228 -26.27 -2.12 -22.56
N THR A 229 -25.50 -1.09 -22.95
CA THR A 229 -25.96 -0.03 -23.88
C THR A 229 -26.23 -0.56 -25.28
N MET A 230 -25.35 -1.44 -25.80
CA MET A 230 -25.51 -2.04 -27.14
C MET A 230 -26.65 -3.07 -27.22
N ASN A 231 -26.92 -3.80 -26.13
CA ASN A 231 -27.99 -4.80 -26.09
C ASN A 231 -29.36 -4.22 -25.75
N GLY A 232 -29.48 -2.90 -25.59
CA GLY A 232 -30.75 -2.22 -25.32
C GLY A 232 -31.33 -2.51 -23.94
N GLU A 233 -30.54 -3.04 -23.00
CA GLU A 233 -30.93 -3.23 -21.60
C GLU A 233 -30.85 -1.88 -20.87
N SER A 234 -31.82 -0.99 -21.15
CA SER A 234 -32.02 0.20 -20.35
C SER A 234 -32.53 -0.23 -18.99
N ASP A 235 -31.65 -0.21 -17.99
CA ASP A 235 -32.09 -0.13 -16.62
C ASP A 235 -32.68 1.26 -16.43
N GLY A 236 -33.93 1.32 -15.96
CA GLY A 236 -34.68 2.56 -15.78
C GLY A 236 -34.14 3.46 -14.66
N SER A 237 -32.94 3.19 -14.15
CA SER A 237 -32.24 4.01 -13.16
C SER A 237 -30.87 4.44 -13.69
N ASP A 238 -30.69 5.76 -13.70
CA ASP A 238 -29.43 6.49 -13.66
C ASP A 238 -28.71 6.79 -15.00
N LEU A 239 -29.25 7.81 -15.69
CA LEU A 239 -28.40 8.81 -16.33
C LEU A 239 -27.70 9.63 -15.22
N PRO A 240 -26.38 9.93 -15.32
CA PRO A 240 -25.74 10.83 -14.39
C PRO A 240 -26.24 12.26 -14.68
N THR A 241 -27.21 12.73 -13.89
CA THR A 241 -27.51 14.16 -13.82
C THR A 241 -26.37 14.87 -13.10
N PRO A 242 -25.84 15.99 -13.64
CA PRO A 242 -24.80 16.74 -12.97
C PRO A 242 -25.32 17.32 -11.64
N VAL A 243 -24.51 17.16 -10.61
CA VAL A 243 -24.73 17.60 -9.24
C VAL A 243 -25.21 19.06 -9.14
N ALA A 244 -26.39 19.24 -8.57
CA ALA A 244 -26.79 20.48 -7.90
C ALA A 244 -27.30 20.13 -6.50
N ALA A 245 -26.77 20.84 -5.52
CA ALA A 245 -26.99 20.64 -4.09
C ALA A 245 -28.46 20.72 -3.66
N SER A 246 -28.90 19.86 -2.73
CA SER A 246 -29.47 20.24 -1.43
C SER A 246 -30.14 19.08 -0.67
N ALA A 247 -29.79 18.99 0.61
CA ALA A 247 -30.57 18.62 1.80
C ALA A 247 -31.77 17.62 1.72
N ALA A 248 -31.58 16.49 2.43
CA ALA A 248 -32.37 16.03 3.58
C ALA A 248 -33.55 15.01 3.42
N VAL A 249 -33.46 13.98 4.30
CA VAL A 249 -34.46 13.13 4.98
C VAL A 249 -35.24 12.02 4.23
N GLY A 250 -35.17 10.78 4.76
CA GLY A 250 -36.38 9.92 4.91
C GLY A 250 -36.32 8.45 4.44
N ALA A 251 -36.04 7.55 5.40
CA ALA A 251 -36.52 6.17 5.67
C ALA A 251 -37.13 5.20 4.60
N ASP A 252 -36.77 3.92 4.83
CA ASP A 252 -37.48 2.64 4.62
C ASP A 252 -37.49 1.92 3.25
N GLY A 253 -37.14 0.62 3.31
CA GLY A 253 -37.45 -0.36 2.26
C GLY A 253 -36.54 -1.58 2.22
N ALA A 254 -36.94 -2.66 2.89
CA ALA A 254 -36.23 -3.93 2.98
C ALA A 254 -36.34 -4.80 1.70
N GLY A 255 -35.25 -5.54 1.43
CA GLY A 255 -35.29 -6.93 0.97
C GLY A 255 -35.19 -7.22 -0.52
N ALA A 256 -34.06 -7.78 -0.96
CA ALA A 256 -34.04 -8.90 -1.92
C ALA A 256 -32.66 -9.58 -1.96
N SER A 257 -32.66 -10.86 -1.65
CA SER A 257 -31.56 -11.81 -1.81
C SER A 257 -31.31 -12.15 -3.28
N ALA A 258 -30.05 -12.18 -3.70
CA ALA A 258 -29.61 -13.04 -4.80
C ALA A 258 -28.13 -13.41 -4.62
N ALA A 259 -27.90 -14.69 -4.32
CA ALA A 259 -26.60 -15.32 -4.35
C ALA A 259 -26.07 -15.41 -5.78
N SER A 260 -24.76 -15.19 -6.00
CA SER A 260 -23.92 -15.93 -6.96
C SER A 260 -22.49 -15.36 -7.01
N GLY A 261 -21.50 -16.15 -6.57
CA GLY A 261 -20.12 -16.10 -7.09
C GLY A 261 -19.22 -14.95 -6.66
N LEU A 262 -18.90 -14.83 -5.37
CA LEU A 262 -17.73 -14.03 -4.94
C LEU A 262 -16.43 -14.75 -5.35
N PRO A 263 -15.47 -14.09 -6.01
CA PRO A 263 -14.14 -14.65 -6.25
C PRO A 263 -13.41 -14.88 -4.91
N ASP A 264 -12.61 -15.95 -4.84
CA ASP A 264 -11.89 -16.34 -3.63
C ASP A 264 -10.74 -15.36 -3.28
N PHE A 265 -11.00 -14.47 -2.33
CA PHE A 265 -10.07 -13.48 -1.80
C PHE A 265 -8.97 -14.07 -0.90
N SER A 266 -8.95 -15.38 -0.65
CA SER A 266 -7.92 -16.04 0.17
C SER A 266 -6.51 -15.89 -0.42
N SER A 267 -6.42 -15.77 -1.75
CA SER A 267 -5.18 -15.49 -2.49
C SER A 267 -4.71 -14.03 -2.38
N PHE A 268 -5.62 -13.09 -2.08
CA PHE A 268 -5.30 -11.67 -1.89
C PHE A 268 -4.74 -11.40 -0.49
N ALA A 269 -5.26 -12.06 0.54
CA ALA A 269 -4.79 -11.95 1.92
C ALA A 269 -3.36 -12.49 2.11
N ASN A 270 -2.98 -13.55 1.39
CA ASN A 270 -1.61 -14.09 1.40
C ASN A 270 -0.60 -13.23 0.61
N MET A 271 -1.07 -12.37 -0.32
CA MET A 271 -0.18 -11.47 -1.07
C MET A 271 0.16 -10.19 -0.29
N PHE A 272 -0.70 -9.78 0.65
CA PHE A 272 -0.57 -8.52 1.37
C PHE A 272 -0.20 -8.67 2.86
N GLY A 273 -0.22 -9.88 3.41
CA GLY A 273 0.11 -10.16 4.80
C GLY A 273 1.29 -11.12 4.95
N GLY A 274 2.50 -10.60 5.19
CA GLY A 274 3.64 -11.43 5.63
C GLY A 274 4.99 -10.71 5.55
N ALA A 275 5.60 -10.44 6.71
CA ALA A 275 6.96 -9.97 6.84
C ALA A 275 7.99 -11.12 6.72
N GLY A 276 9.11 -10.86 6.02
CA GLY A 276 10.44 -11.44 6.28
C GLY A 276 10.73 -12.88 5.82
N ALA A 277 11.51 -13.02 4.74
CA ALA A 277 12.59 -14.01 4.57
C ALA A 277 13.27 -13.82 3.21
N GLY A 278 14.60 -13.65 3.20
CA GLY A 278 15.39 -13.66 1.98
C GLY A 278 15.56 -15.08 1.40
N GLY A 279 15.95 -15.14 0.12
CA GLY A 279 16.54 -16.35 -0.47
C GLY A 279 16.12 -16.65 -1.90
N ALA A 280 17.05 -16.38 -2.82
CA ALA A 280 17.40 -17.20 -3.99
C ALA A 280 16.35 -17.43 -5.11
N GLY A 281 16.53 -16.68 -6.19
CA GLY A 281 16.86 -17.21 -7.53
C GLY A 281 15.89 -18.21 -8.18
N GLY A 282 15.33 -17.79 -9.31
CA GLY A 282 14.79 -18.74 -10.30
C GLY A 282 13.66 -18.19 -11.14
N ASP A 283 14.02 -17.69 -12.33
CA ASP A 283 13.20 -17.72 -13.54
C ASP A 283 11.88 -16.91 -13.55
N SER A 284 12.01 -15.59 -13.69
CA SER A 284 10.91 -14.69 -14.06
C SER A 284 10.64 -14.80 -15.57
N GLY A 285 10.09 -15.95 -15.98
CA GLY A 285 9.74 -16.28 -17.36
C GLY A 285 8.28 -16.69 -17.51
N PHE A 286 7.50 -15.77 -18.11
CA PHE A 286 6.36 -16.05 -18.99
C PHE A 286 4.95 -16.24 -18.41
N GLY A 287 4.09 -15.28 -18.78
CA GLY A 287 2.69 -15.50 -19.11
C GLY A 287 2.34 -14.73 -20.39
N GLY A 288 3.16 -14.89 -21.43
CA GLY A 288 2.91 -14.31 -22.75
C GLY A 288 1.72 -14.97 -23.47
N LEU A 289 1.44 -14.43 -24.65
CA LEU A 289 0.35 -14.68 -25.62
C LEU A 289 -0.27 -16.09 -25.70
N ALA A 290 0.41 -17.14 -25.20
CA ALA A 290 -0.13 -18.48 -25.01
C ALA A 290 -1.33 -18.55 -24.04
N GLY A 291 -1.39 -17.68 -23.03
CA GLY A 291 -2.55 -17.59 -22.13
C GLY A 291 -3.80 -16.98 -22.79
N LEU A 292 -3.61 -16.21 -23.86
CA LEU A 292 -4.69 -15.59 -24.64
C LEU A 292 -5.34 -16.60 -25.61
N MET A 293 -4.57 -17.57 -26.11
CA MET A 293 -5.05 -18.60 -27.05
C MET A 293 -5.80 -19.76 -26.36
N ASN A 294 -5.68 -19.92 -25.04
CA ASN A 294 -6.42 -20.97 -24.33
C ASN A 294 -7.82 -20.51 -23.87
N ASN A 295 -8.28 -19.34 -24.33
CA ASN A 295 -9.63 -18.88 -24.05
C ASN A 295 -10.61 -19.43 -25.11
N PRO A 296 -11.51 -20.36 -24.76
CA PRO A 296 -12.43 -20.99 -25.72
C PRO A 296 -13.35 -19.98 -26.43
N GLN A 297 -13.63 -18.83 -25.81
CA GLN A 297 -14.42 -17.76 -26.40
C GLN A 297 -13.68 -17.02 -27.52
N ILE A 298 -12.36 -16.83 -27.41
CA ILE A 298 -11.55 -16.20 -28.47
C ILE A 298 -11.42 -17.15 -29.66
N MET A 299 -11.31 -18.46 -29.40
CA MET A 299 -11.29 -19.48 -30.46
C MET A 299 -12.63 -19.57 -31.20
N GLN A 300 -13.75 -19.45 -30.48
CA GLN A 300 -15.09 -19.39 -31.09
C GLN A 300 -15.29 -18.11 -31.91
N ALA A 301 -14.86 -16.96 -31.40
CA ALA A 301 -14.91 -15.69 -32.13
C ALA A 301 -14.04 -15.71 -33.40
N ALA A 302 -12.83 -16.28 -33.31
CA ALA A 302 -11.94 -16.45 -34.46
C ALA A 302 -12.50 -17.47 -35.48
N ALA A 303 -13.14 -18.55 -35.02
CA ALA A 303 -13.78 -19.53 -35.90
C ALA A 303 -15.00 -18.96 -36.63
N GLN A 304 -15.82 -18.15 -35.96
CA GLN A 304 -16.91 -17.40 -36.61
C GLN A 304 -16.39 -16.36 -37.61
N MET A 305 -15.26 -15.70 -37.30
CA MET A 305 -14.63 -14.73 -38.18
C MET A 305 -14.03 -15.37 -39.45
N MET A 306 -13.51 -16.61 -39.36
CA MET A 306 -13.05 -17.35 -40.54
C MET A 306 -14.20 -17.87 -41.42
N GLN A 307 -15.37 -18.10 -40.83
CA GLN A 307 -16.54 -18.65 -41.54
C GLN A 307 -17.36 -17.58 -42.26
N ASP A 308 -17.19 -16.31 -41.91
CA ASP A 308 -17.93 -15.20 -42.50
C ASP A 308 -17.02 -14.30 -43.36
N PRO A 309 -17.08 -14.43 -44.70
CA PRO A 309 -16.28 -13.63 -45.62
C PRO A 309 -16.50 -12.11 -45.50
N ASN A 310 -17.62 -11.69 -44.89
CA ASN A 310 -17.97 -10.28 -44.71
C ASN A 310 -17.68 -9.77 -43.29
N ALA A 311 -17.31 -10.64 -42.34
CA ALA A 311 -17.06 -10.24 -40.96
C ALA A 311 -15.86 -9.29 -40.85
N LEU A 312 -14.80 -9.50 -41.63
CA LEU A 312 -13.65 -8.60 -41.68
C LEU A 312 -14.06 -7.21 -42.24
N ASN A 313 -14.98 -7.19 -43.20
CA ASN A 313 -15.47 -5.96 -43.82
C ASN A 313 -16.37 -5.15 -42.85
N ASN A 314 -17.22 -5.84 -42.08
CA ASN A 314 -18.03 -5.25 -41.01
C ASN A 314 -17.16 -4.74 -39.86
N LEU A 315 -16.10 -5.48 -39.50
CA LEU A 315 -15.15 -5.08 -38.47
C LEU A 315 -14.34 -3.83 -38.90
N MET A 316 -13.92 -3.76 -40.17
CA MET A 316 -13.26 -2.58 -40.74
C MET A 316 -14.21 -1.40 -41.00
N SER A 317 -15.52 -1.64 -41.04
CA SER A 317 -16.53 -0.55 -41.13
C SER A 317 -16.78 0.13 -39.79
N ASN A 318 -16.39 -0.50 -38.67
CA ASN A 318 -16.54 0.06 -37.34
C ASN A 318 -15.50 1.17 -37.08
N PRO A 319 -15.91 2.43 -36.85
CA PRO A 319 -14.99 3.57 -36.69
C PRO A 319 -14.05 3.43 -35.49
N GLN A 320 -14.46 2.71 -34.42
CA GLN A 320 -13.61 2.46 -33.26
C GLN A 320 -12.49 1.45 -33.58
N VAL A 321 -12.78 0.46 -34.42
CA VAL A 321 -11.77 -0.51 -34.86
C VAL A 321 -10.77 0.14 -35.81
N ARG A 322 -11.21 1.08 -36.65
CA ARG A 322 -10.30 1.89 -37.48
C ARG A 322 -9.37 2.76 -36.62
N GLN A 323 -9.88 3.36 -35.55
CA GLN A 323 -9.04 4.13 -34.62
C GLN A 323 -8.04 3.22 -33.91
N MET A 324 -8.45 2.00 -33.52
CA MET A 324 -7.57 1.01 -32.91
C MET A 324 -6.50 0.51 -33.88
N ALA A 325 -6.87 0.19 -35.12
CA ALA A 325 -5.95 -0.22 -36.18
C ALA A 325 -4.93 0.89 -36.50
N ASN A 326 -5.38 2.14 -36.58
CA ASN A 326 -4.48 3.30 -36.74
C ASN A 326 -3.55 3.48 -35.52
N SER A 327 -4.03 3.23 -34.30
CA SER A 327 -3.20 3.28 -33.08
C SER A 327 -2.17 2.15 -33.02
N MET A 328 -2.40 1.06 -33.75
CA MET A 328 -1.48 -0.07 -33.93
C MET A 328 -0.65 0.03 -35.22
N GLY A 329 -0.76 1.12 -35.98
CA GLY A 329 -0.02 1.34 -37.23
C GLY A 329 -0.52 0.54 -38.44
N ILE A 330 -1.71 -0.08 -38.35
CA ILE A 330 -2.35 -0.84 -39.43
C ILE A 330 -3.31 0.10 -40.17
N ASN A 331 -2.81 0.75 -41.21
CA ASN A 331 -3.62 1.58 -42.11
C ASN A 331 -4.15 0.74 -43.29
N SER A 332 -5.37 1.07 -43.76
CA SER A 332 -6.03 0.40 -44.90
C SER A 332 -5.20 0.42 -46.19
N ASP A 333 -4.32 1.41 -46.35
CA ASP A 333 -3.46 1.57 -47.53
C ASP A 333 -2.26 0.59 -47.53
N ASN A 334 -2.04 -0.13 -46.43
CA ASN A 334 -0.90 -1.02 -46.23
C ASN A 334 -1.31 -2.51 -46.14
N LEU A 335 -2.59 -2.83 -46.45
CA LEU A 335 -3.13 -4.19 -46.43
C LEU A 335 -2.41 -5.12 -47.43
N ASP A 336 -1.99 -4.59 -48.59
CA ASP A 336 -1.18 -5.35 -49.57
C ASP A 336 0.23 -5.69 -49.05
N GLY A 337 0.76 -4.89 -48.12
CA GLY A 337 2.04 -5.13 -47.44
C GLY A 337 1.96 -6.18 -46.32
N ILE A 338 0.76 -6.47 -45.81
CA ILE A 338 0.54 -7.47 -44.75
C ILE A 338 0.68 -8.90 -45.30
N ALA A 339 0.28 -9.14 -46.55
CA ALA A 339 0.47 -10.42 -47.24
C ALA A 339 1.96 -10.73 -47.54
N ASN A 340 2.78 -9.69 -47.67
CA ASN A 340 4.23 -9.78 -47.89
C ASN A 340 5.05 -9.62 -46.60
N ASN A 341 4.41 -9.55 -45.43
CA ASN A 341 5.11 -9.45 -44.17
C ASN A 341 5.68 -10.84 -43.78
N PRO A 342 7.02 -11.00 -43.71
CA PRO A 342 7.65 -12.31 -43.48
C PRO A 342 7.26 -12.95 -42.15
N MET A 343 6.83 -12.14 -41.17
CA MET A 343 6.36 -12.62 -39.88
C MET A 343 4.96 -13.27 -39.98
N LEU A 344 4.06 -12.70 -40.78
CA LEU A 344 2.74 -13.30 -41.07
C LEU A 344 2.84 -14.51 -41.98
N GLN A 345 3.76 -14.51 -42.95
CA GLN A 345 4.00 -15.67 -43.81
C GLN A 345 4.49 -16.87 -43.01
N ASN A 346 5.41 -16.67 -42.05
CA ASN A 346 5.86 -17.73 -41.15
C ASN A 346 4.72 -18.22 -40.23
N MET A 347 3.84 -17.32 -39.79
CA MET A 347 2.68 -17.67 -38.97
C MET A 347 1.64 -18.47 -39.76
N ALA A 348 1.35 -18.07 -41.00
CA ALA A 348 0.44 -18.79 -41.91
C ALA A 348 0.98 -20.16 -42.33
N LYS A 349 2.31 -20.28 -42.52
CA LYS A 349 2.97 -21.56 -42.85
C LYS A 349 2.90 -22.56 -41.69
N ASN A 350 3.06 -22.08 -40.45
CA ASN A 350 2.87 -22.92 -39.26
C ASN A 350 1.39 -23.28 -39.01
N PHE A 351 0.45 -22.47 -39.50
CA PHE A 351 -0.98 -22.71 -39.33
C PHE A 351 -1.57 -23.62 -40.42
N MET A 352 -1.12 -23.51 -41.68
CA MET A 352 -1.54 -24.38 -42.79
C MET A 352 -0.74 -25.69 -42.90
N GLY A 353 0.44 -25.78 -42.28
CA GLY A 353 1.26 -27.01 -42.29
C GLY A 353 0.76 -28.12 -41.37
N GLY A 354 -0.31 -27.88 -40.61
CA GLY A 354 -0.83 -28.78 -39.59
C GLY A 354 -1.90 -29.77 -40.07
N ASN A 355 -1.84 -30.27 -41.31
CA ASN A 355 -2.57 -31.49 -41.67
C ASN A 355 -2.06 -32.14 -42.98
N GLN A 356 -0.96 -32.88 -42.91
CA GLN A 356 -0.74 -34.00 -43.83
C GLN A 356 -0.15 -35.17 -43.04
N SER A 357 -1.09 -36.01 -42.58
CA SER A 357 -0.87 -37.37 -42.12
C SER A 357 -0.29 -38.22 -43.26
N GLY A 358 0.58 -39.17 -42.92
CA GLY A 358 0.73 -40.40 -43.68
C GLY A 358 2.16 -40.85 -43.95
N ASN A 359 2.57 -41.90 -43.24
CA ASN A 359 3.33 -43.07 -43.70
C ASN A 359 4.48 -42.88 -44.70
N ASP A 360 5.69 -43.28 -44.29
CA ASP A 360 6.41 -44.44 -44.84
C ASP A 360 7.73 -44.56 -44.06
N ASP A 361 7.86 -45.56 -43.19
CA ASP A 361 8.44 -46.87 -43.48
C ASP A 361 9.93 -46.85 -43.84
N SER A 362 10.69 -47.44 -42.92
CA SER A 362 11.80 -48.37 -43.17
C SER A 362 13.14 -47.87 -43.74
N ASN A 363 14.17 -48.33 -43.02
CA ASN A 363 15.46 -48.81 -43.52
C ASN A 363 16.50 -47.84 -44.08
N ASN A 364 17.61 -47.88 -43.34
CA ASN A 364 19.01 -47.84 -43.75
C ASN A 364 19.72 -46.48 -43.70
#